data_AF-Q8SPW5-F1
#
_entry.id   AF-Q8SPW5-F1
#
_cell.length_a   1.000
_cell.length_b   1.000
_cell.length_c   1.000
_cell.angle_alpha   90.00
_cell.angle_beta   90.00
_cell.angle_gamma   90.00
#
_symmetry.space_group_name_H-M   'P 1'
#
loop_
_entity.id
_entity.type
_entity.pdbx_description
1 polymer ?
#
loop_
_entity_poly.entity_id
_entity_poly.type
_entity_poly.pdbx_seq_one_letter_code
_entity_poly.pdbx_strand_id
1 'polypeptide(L)'
;MWFLTALLLWVPVDGQVDTTKAVITLQPPWVSVFQEETVTLQCEVPRLPGSSSTQWFLNGTATQTSTPSYRITSASVKDSGEYRCQRGPSGRSDPIQLEIHRDWLLLQVSSRVFTEGEPLALRCHAWKDKLVYNVLYYQNGKAFKFFYRNSQLTILKTNISHNGAYHCSGMGKHRYTSAGVSVTVKELFPAPVLNASVTSPLLEGNLVTLSCETKLLLQRPGLQLYFSFYMGSKTLRGRNTSSEYQILTARREDSGFYWCEATTEDGNVLKRSPELELQVLGLQLPTPVWLHVLFYLVVGIMFLVNTVLWVTIRKELKRKKKWNLEISLDSAHEKKVTSSLQEDRHLEEELKSQEQE
;
A
#
# COMPACT_ATOMS: atom_id res chain seq x y z
N MET A 1 -10.24 -68.75 37.79
CA MET A 1 -10.99 -67.51 38.06
C MET A 1 -10.10 -66.36 37.62
N TRP A 2 -10.47 -65.70 36.52
CA TRP A 2 -9.67 -64.70 35.82
C TRP A 2 -9.60 -63.40 36.65
N PHE A 3 -8.41 -62.86 36.90
CA PHE A 3 -8.23 -61.51 37.43
C PHE A 3 -7.81 -60.59 36.29
N LEU A 4 -8.80 -59.91 35.70
CA LEU A 4 -8.61 -58.70 34.90
C LEU A 4 -8.25 -57.56 35.85
N THR A 5 -6.99 -57.12 35.85
CA THR A 5 -6.60 -55.85 36.47
C THR A 5 -6.54 -54.79 35.38
N ALA A 6 -7.47 -53.84 35.47
CA ALA A 6 -7.59 -52.72 34.56
C ALA A 6 -6.45 -51.73 34.76
N LEU A 7 -5.70 -51.46 33.67
CA LEU A 7 -4.71 -50.40 33.59
C LEU A 7 -5.47 -49.06 33.48
N LEU A 8 -5.58 -48.31 34.58
CA LEU A 8 -6.07 -46.93 34.55
C LEU A 8 -4.95 -46.03 34.01
N LEU A 9 -5.04 -45.66 32.74
CA LEU A 9 -4.26 -44.59 32.14
C LEU A 9 -4.65 -43.27 32.79
N TRP A 10 -3.78 -42.74 33.66
CA TRP A 10 -3.79 -41.32 34.01
C TRP A 10 -3.38 -40.52 32.78
N VAL A 11 -4.37 -39.93 32.09
CA VAL A 11 -4.12 -38.81 31.18
C VAL A 11 -4.00 -37.57 32.05
N PRO A 12 -2.85 -36.86 32.08
CA PRO A 12 -2.84 -35.53 32.65
C PRO A 12 -3.65 -34.64 31.70
N VAL A 13 -4.83 -34.23 32.16
CA VAL A 13 -5.59 -33.14 31.55
C VAL A 13 -4.75 -31.88 31.78
N ASP A 14 -3.88 -31.57 30.83
CA ASP A 14 -3.22 -30.28 30.76
C ASP A 14 -4.27 -29.26 30.27
N GLY A 15 -5.17 -28.91 31.20
CA GLY A 15 -6.11 -27.84 31.03
C GLY A 15 -5.37 -26.53 31.16
N GLN A 16 -4.70 -26.10 30.09
CA GLN A 16 -4.28 -24.72 29.93
C GLN A 16 -5.55 -23.86 29.94
N VAL A 17 -5.97 -23.40 31.13
CA VAL A 17 -7.03 -22.41 31.26
C VAL A 17 -6.46 -21.14 30.67
N ASP A 18 -6.85 -20.84 29.43
CA ASP A 18 -6.62 -19.55 28.80
C ASP A 18 -7.43 -18.50 29.59
N THR A 19 -6.84 -18.01 30.68
CA THR A 19 -7.47 -17.03 31.56
C THR A 19 -7.60 -15.71 30.81
N THR A 20 -8.80 -15.43 30.31
CA THR A 20 -9.12 -14.14 29.72
C THR A 20 -8.79 -13.03 30.71
N LYS A 21 -8.10 -12.00 30.21
CA LYS A 21 -7.66 -10.85 31.00
C LYS A 21 -8.81 -9.86 31.16
N ALA A 22 -8.94 -9.25 32.35
CA ALA A 22 -9.87 -8.15 32.56
C ALA A 22 -9.45 -6.89 31.79
N VAL A 23 -10.40 -6.01 31.48
CA VAL A 23 -10.19 -4.75 30.77
C VAL A 23 -10.86 -3.62 31.56
N ILE A 24 -10.16 -2.50 31.74
CA ILE A 24 -10.73 -1.31 32.37
C ILE A 24 -11.29 -0.39 31.29
N THR A 25 -12.54 0.03 31.46
CA THR A 25 -13.18 1.07 30.65
C THR A 25 -13.49 2.29 31.52
N LEU A 26 -13.33 3.50 30.98
CA LEU A 26 -13.57 4.75 31.69
C LEU A 26 -14.88 5.38 31.20
N GLN A 27 -15.67 5.89 32.15
CA GLN A 27 -16.84 6.71 31.86
C GLN A 27 -16.79 8.01 32.67
N PRO A 28 -16.61 9.18 32.04
CA PRO A 28 -16.29 9.39 30.60
C PRO A 28 -14.92 8.81 30.20
N PRO A 29 -14.62 8.63 28.89
CA PRO A 29 -13.48 7.82 28.41
C PRO A 29 -12.10 8.51 28.52
N TRP A 30 -11.93 9.44 29.45
CA TRP A 30 -10.76 10.32 29.50
C TRP A 30 -9.79 9.90 30.59
N VAL A 31 -8.51 9.68 30.22
CA VAL A 31 -7.44 9.33 31.19
C VAL A 31 -6.87 10.55 31.93
N SER A 32 -7.29 11.75 31.55
CA SER A 32 -6.96 13.00 32.22
C SER A 32 -8.26 13.72 32.58
N VAL A 33 -8.43 14.04 33.85
CA VAL A 33 -9.68 14.56 34.41
C VAL A 33 -9.37 15.78 35.27
N PHE A 34 -10.30 16.74 35.35
CA PHE A 34 -10.12 17.87 36.24
C PHE A 34 -10.45 17.50 37.69
N GLN A 35 -9.85 18.22 38.64
CA GLN A 35 -10.27 18.10 40.04
C GLN A 35 -11.79 18.39 40.18
N GLU A 36 -12.44 17.74 41.16
CA GLU A 36 -13.88 17.85 41.46
C GLU A 36 -14.80 17.16 40.45
N GLU A 37 -14.28 16.70 39.31
CA GLU A 37 -15.07 15.94 38.35
C GLU A 37 -15.32 14.51 38.82
N THR A 38 -16.36 13.92 38.24
CA THR A 38 -16.71 12.51 38.44
C THR A 38 -16.13 11.66 37.31
N VAL A 39 -15.45 10.57 37.67
CA VAL A 39 -15.01 9.54 36.74
C VAL A 39 -15.33 8.16 37.31
N THR A 40 -15.79 7.26 36.46
CA THR A 40 -16.10 5.88 36.82
C THR A 40 -15.20 4.93 36.02
N LEU A 41 -14.45 4.08 36.72
CA LEU A 41 -13.71 2.97 36.12
C LEU A 41 -14.57 1.71 36.20
N GLN A 42 -14.74 1.01 35.09
CA GLN A 42 -15.47 -0.27 35.06
C GLN A 42 -14.51 -1.40 34.71
N CYS A 43 -14.62 -2.50 35.45
CA CYS A 43 -13.83 -3.71 35.21
C CYS A 43 -14.69 -4.74 34.46
N GLU A 44 -14.38 -4.92 33.19
CA GLU A 44 -15.08 -5.82 32.28
C GLU A 44 -14.21 -7.04 31.98
N VAL A 45 -14.83 -8.21 31.88
CA VAL A 45 -14.13 -9.42 31.42
C VAL A 45 -14.87 -9.92 30.18
N PRO A 46 -14.19 -10.07 29.03
CA PRO A 46 -14.80 -10.64 27.85
C PRO A 46 -15.39 -12.02 28.16
N ARG A 47 -16.67 -12.22 27.80
CA ARG A 47 -17.40 -13.51 27.90
C ARG A 47 -17.80 -13.98 29.31
N LEU A 48 -17.79 -13.12 30.32
CA LEU A 48 -18.24 -13.46 31.68
C LEU A 48 -19.41 -12.57 32.15
N PRO A 49 -20.65 -13.10 32.28
CA PRO A 49 -21.76 -12.36 32.87
C PRO A 49 -21.67 -12.31 34.41
N GLY A 50 -22.19 -11.21 34.97
CA GLY A 50 -21.91 -10.73 36.32
C GLY A 50 -22.37 -11.62 37.48
N SER A 51 -21.41 -12.01 38.32
CA SER A 51 -21.59 -12.30 39.76
C SER A 51 -20.27 -12.32 40.55
N SER A 52 -19.11 -12.33 39.87
CA SER A 52 -17.81 -12.37 40.55
C SER A 52 -17.40 -11.03 41.17
N SER A 53 -16.79 -11.12 42.37
CA SER A 53 -16.15 -10.00 43.05
C SER A 53 -15.00 -9.43 42.21
N THR A 54 -14.78 -8.12 42.34
CA THR A 54 -13.72 -7.39 41.64
C THR A 54 -12.70 -6.92 42.67
N GLN A 55 -11.42 -7.12 42.41
CA GLN A 55 -10.31 -6.58 43.19
C GLN A 55 -9.69 -5.44 42.39
N TRP A 56 -9.66 -4.24 42.97
CA TRP A 56 -9.05 -3.06 42.36
C TRP A 56 -7.70 -2.77 42.99
N PHE A 57 -6.73 -2.36 42.16
CA PHE A 57 -5.39 -2.00 42.57
C PHE A 57 -5.08 -0.57 42.13
N LEU A 58 -4.63 0.27 43.06
CA LEU A 58 -4.11 1.61 42.79
C LEU A 58 -2.63 1.64 43.18
N ASN A 59 -1.76 1.95 42.21
CA ASN A 59 -0.30 1.93 42.37
C ASN A 59 0.20 0.60 42.97
N GLY A 60 -0.40 -0.51 42.53
CA GLY A 60 -0.09 -1.87 43.00
C GLY A 60 -0.72 -2.26 44.34
N THR A 61 -1.36 -1.33 45.05
CA THR A 61 -1.99 -1.58 46.35
C THR A 61 -3.47 -1.92 46.18
N ALA A 62 -3.95 -2.99 46.81
CA ALA A 62 -5.35 -3.36 46.76
C ALA A 62 -6.23 -2.33 47.49
N THR A 63 -7.33 -1.94 46.86
CA THR A 63 -8.32 -1.02 47.44
C THR A 63 -9.47 -1.81 48.09
N GLN A 64 -10.27 -1.15 48.93
CA GLN A 64 -11.40 -1.79 49.61
C GLN A 64 -12.63 -2.00 48.71
N THR A 65 -12.64 -1.43 47.51
CA THR A 65 -13.78 -1.51 46.60
C THR A 65 -13.84 -2.90 45.96
N SER A 66 -14.93 -3.63 46.23
CA SER A 66 -15.16 -4.97 45.67
C SER A 66 -16.14 -5.00 44.49
N THR A 67 -16.75 -3.85 44.18
CA THR A 67 -17.71 -3.68 43.09
C THR A 67 -17.00 -3.58 41.74
N PRO A 68 -17.66 -4.03 40.65
CA PRO A 68 -17.09 -3.93 39.31
C PRO A 68 -17.01 -2.51 38.77
N SER A 69 -17.66 -1.56 39.44
CA SER A 69 -17.64 -0.14 39.15
C SER A 69 -16.95 0.58 40.29
N TYR A 70 -15.86 1.28 39.98
CA TYR A 70 -15.11 2.13 40.89
C TYR A 70 -15.41 3.59 40.53
N ARG A 71 -16.27 4.24 41.33
CA ARG A 71 -16.72 5.61 41.07
C ARG A 71 -15.98 6.59 41.97
N ILE A 72 -15.31 7.56 41.34
CA ILE A 72 -14.72 8.73 41.98
C ILE A 72 -15.68 9.89 41.74
N THR A 73 -16.37 10.36 42.78
CA THR A 73 -17.39 11.42 42.67
C THR A 73 -16.79 12.83 42.62
N SER A 74 -15.71 13.06 43.37
CA SER A 74 -15.01 14.34 43.41
C SER A 74 -13.52 14.06 43.33
N ALA A 75 -12.97 14.07 42.12
CA ALA A 75 -11.59 13.70 41.88
C ALA A 75 -10.61 14.62 42.62
N SER A 76 -9.59 14.03 43.23
CA SER A 76 -8.52 14.72 43.94
C SER A 76 -7.15 14.27 43.44
N VAL A 77 -6.09 15.01 43.77
CA VAL A 77 -4.72 14.64 43.36
C VAL A 77 -4.31 13.26 43.89
N LYS A 78 -4.92 12.80 45.00
CA LYS A 78 -4.66 11.47 45.57
C LYS A 78 -5.24 10.32 44.74
N ASP A 79 -6.19 10.61 43.85
CA ASP A 79 -6.78 9.64 42.94
C ASP A 79 -5.96 9.47 41.65
N SER A 80 -4.82 10.16 41.52
CA SER A 80 -3.92 9.97 40.39
C SER A 80 -3.05 8.73 40.57
N GLY A 81 -2.87 7.95 39.51
CA GLY A 81 -1.98 6.80 39.53
C GLY A 81 -2.34 5.69 38.54
N GLU A 82 -1.66 4.56 38.72
CA GLU A 82 -1.86 3.35 37.93
C GLU A 82 -3.01 2.52 38.51
N TYR A 83 -4.08 2.34 37.73
CA TYR A 83 -5.20 1.47 38.07
C TYR A 83 -5.08 0.13 37.34
N ARG A 84 -5.34 -0.95 38.08
CA ARG A 84 -5.55 -2.31 37.54
C ARG A 84 -6.75 -2.94 38.22
N CYS A 85 -7.42 -3.85 37.52
CA CYS A 85 -8.51 -4.62 38.10
C CYS A 85 -8.34 -6.13 37.84
N GLN A 86 -8.93 -6.93 38.71
CA GLN A 86 -9.02 -8.37 38.55
C GLN A 86 -10.42 -8.80 38.95
N ARG A 87 -11.10 -9.61 38.15
CA ARG A 87 -12.47 -10.01 38.43
C ARG A 87 -12.63 -11.52 38.39
N GLY A 88 -13.03 -12.12 39.52
CA GLY A 88 -13.08 -13.57 39.66
C GLY A 88 -11.75 -14.25 39.27
N PRO A 89 -11.77 -15.33 38.48
CA PRO A 89 -10.57 -16.06 38.08
C PRO A 89 -9.81 -15.42 36.89
N SER A 90 -10.21 -14.23 36.42
CA SER A 90 -9.53 -13.56 35.31
C SER A 90 -8.09 -13.14 35.65
N GLY A 91 -7.26 -13.00 34.62
CA GLY A 91 -5.98 -12.33 34.73
C GLY A 91 -6.17 -10.83 35.04
N ARG A 92 -5.19 -10.23 35.74
CA ARG A 92 -5.18 -8.78 36.01
C ARG A 92 -5.19 -7.97 34.73
N SER A 93 -5.93 -6.87 34.70
CA SER A 93 -6.01 -5.98 33.55
C SER A 93 -4.68 -5.33 33.18
N ASP A 94 -4.60 -4.83 31.96
CA ASP A 94 -3.57 -3.85 31.60
C ASP A 94 -3.72 -2.59 32.47
N PRO A 95 -2.59 -1.93 32.78
CA PRO A 95 -2.62 -0.72 33.58
C PRO A 95 -3.21 0.46 32.81
N ILE A 96 -3.99 1.28 33.50
CA ILE A 96 -4.42 2.59 33.02
C ILE A 96 -3.91 3.69 33.96
N GLN A 97 -3.27 4.71 33.39
CA GLN A 97 -2.73 5.85 34.14
C GLN A 97 -3.76 6.98 34.15
N LEU A 98 -4.42 7.19 35.29
CA LEU A 98 -5.37 8.27 35.51
C LEU A 98 -4.66 9.46 36.15
N GLU A 99 -4.83 10.66 35.57
CA GLU A 99 -4.23 11.88 36.10
C GLU A 99 -5.28 12.95 36.38
N ILE A 100 -5.20 13.56 37.57
CA ILE A 100 -6.09 14.64 37.99
C ILE A 100 -5.35 15.98 37.91
N HIS A 101 -5.90 16.92 37.16
CA HIS A 101 -5.28 18.20 36.85
C HIS A 101 -6.06 19.39 37.42
N ARG A 102 -5.36 20.53 37.58
CA ARG A 102 -5.91 21.83 38.00
C ARG A 102 -5.41 22.90 37.03
N ASP A 103 -6.17 23.17 35.98
CA ASP A 103 -5.80 24.15 34.95
C ASP A 103 -7.05 24.73 34.27
N TRP A 104 -6.89 25.72 33.40
CA TRP A 104 -7.98 26.31 32.61
C TRP A 104 -8.43 25.43 31.45
N LEU A 105 -7.47 24.79 30.78
CA LEU A 105 -7.69 23.85 29.69
C LEU A 105 -6.95 22.55 29.97
N LEU A 106 -7.59 21.44 29.63
CA LEU A 106 -7.05 20.11 29.76
C LEU A 106 -7.25 19.37 28.44
N LEU A 107 -6.17 18.90 27.85
CA LEU A 107 -6.28 17.98 26.75
C LEU A 107 -6.62 16.60 27.29
N GLN A 108 -7.84 16.15 27.05
CA GLN A 108 -8.30 14.80 27.35
C GLN A 108 -8.02 13.88 26.17
N VAL A 109 -7.46 12.71 26.47
CA VAL A 109 -7.16 11.66 25.50
C VAL A 109 -7.84 10.36 25.94
N SER A 110 -8.25 9.50 25.00
CA SER A 110 -8.91 8.23 25.32
C SER A 110 -7.98 7.17 25.91
N SER A 111 -6.70 7.20 25.54
CA SER A 111 -5.62 6.39 26.10
C SER A 111 -4.29 7.12 25.86
N ARG A 112 -3.22 6.69 26.53
CA ARG A 112 -1.84 7.18 26.29
C ARG A 112 -1.05 6.23 25.40
N VAL A 113 -1.44 4.96 25.38
CA VAL A 113 -0.78 3.91 24.61
C VAL A 113 -1.83 3.24 23.74
N PHE A 114 -1.58 3.21 22.44
CA PHE A 114 -2.42 2.59 21.42
C PHE A 114 -1.62 1.58 20.62
N THR A 115 -2.31 0.65 20.01
CA THR A 115 -1.79 -0.12 18.88
C THR A 115 -2.26 0.50 17.58
N GLU A 116 -1.45 0.40 16.54
CA GLU A 116 -1.79 0.90 15.21
C GLU A 116 -3.16 0.39 14.74
N GLY A 117 -3.93 1.28 14.11
CA GLY A 117 -5.31 1.03 13.69
C GLY A 117 -6.37 1.36 14.73
N GLU A 118 -6.02 1.46 16.02
CA GLU A 118 -6.99 1.84 17.05
C GLU A 118 -7.37 3.33 16.96
N PRO A 119 -8.62 3.69 17.31
CA PRO A 119 -9.07 5.07 17.29
C PRO A 119 -8.57 5.87 18.50
N LEU A 120 -8.05 7.06 18.24
CA LEU A 120 -7.66 8.04 19.26
C LEU A 120 -8.67 9.18 19.30
N ALA A 121 -9.30 9.38 20.46
CA ALA A 121 -10.14 10.54 20.71
C ALA A 121 -9.39 11.60 21.53
N LEU A 122 -9.49 12.86 21.09
CA LEU A 122 -8.90 14.04 21.69
C LEU A 122 -10.00 15.05 21.99
N ARG A 123 -10.03 15.60 23.20
CA ARG A 123 -10.97 16.65 23.60
C ARG A 123 -10.23 17.74 24.35
N CYS A 124 -10.32 18.97 23.83
CA CYS A 124 -9.88 20.15 24.57
C CYS A 124 -10.97 20.51 25.60
N HIS A 125 -10.76 20.12 26.84
CA HIS A 125 -11.76 20.29 27.90
C HIS A 125 -11.46 21.55 28.71
N ALA A 126 -12.49 22.35 28.95
CA ALA A 126 -12.37 23.59 29.69
C ALA A 126 -12.88 23.41 31.11
N TRP A 127 -12.18 24.00 32.08
CA TRP A 127 -12.55 23.92 33.49
C TRP A 127 -14.01 24.35 33.71
N LYS A 128 -14.78 23.55 34.46
CA LYS A 128 -16.21 23.75 34.73
C LYS A 128 -17.07 23.90 33.46
N ASP A 129 -16.72 23.17 32.41
CA ASP A 129 -17.40 23.16 31.11
C ASP A 129 -17.61 24.57 30.52
N LYS A 130 -16.69 25.50 30.81
CA LYS A 130 -16.77 26.87 30.29
C LYS A 130 -16.64 26.89 28.77
N LEU A 131 -17.36 27.82 28.14
CA LEU A 131 -17.29 27.99 26.69
C LEU A 131 -15.91 28.50 26.26
N VAL A 132 -15.30 27.81 25.30
CA VAL A 132 -14.08 28.22 24.61
C VAL A 132 -14.27 28.11 23.10
N TYR A 133 -13.66 29.03 22.35
CA TYR A 133 -13.76 29.13 20.90
C TYR A 133 -12.37 29.33 20.29
N ASN A 134 -12.27 29.26 18.95
CA ASN A 134 -10.99 29.33 18.22
C ASN A 134 -9.95 28.35 18.79
N VAL A 135 -10.37 27.09 18.93
CA VAL A 135 -9.59 26.01 19.52
C VAL A 135 -8.58 25.48 18.52
N LEU A 136 -7.32 25.36 18.94
CA LEU A 136 -6.23 24.78 18.17
C LEU A 136 -5.74 23.51 18.88
N TYR A 137 -5.55 22.44 18.12
CA TYR A 137 -4.85 21.23 18.57
C TYR A 137 -3.44 21.21 17.99
N TYR A 138 -2.50 20.81 18.83
CA TYR A 138 -1.08 20.77 18.52
C TYR A 138 -0.55 19.36 18.72
N GLN A 139 0.41 18.98 17.87
CA GLN A 139 1.22 17.79 18.01
C GLN A 139 2.68 18.23 17.87
N ASN A 140 3.51 17.92 18.88
CA ASN A 140 4.92 18.30 18.93
C ASN A 140 5.15 19.81 18.69
N GLY A 141 4.29 20.65 19.28
CA GLY A 141 4.36 22.12 19.14
C GLY A 141 3.74 22.68 17.85
N LYS A 142 3.44 21.86 16.85
CA LYS A 142 2.85 22.30 15.59
C LYS A 142 1.32 22.18 15.63
N ALA A 143 0.63 23.27 15.34
CA ALA A 143 -0.82 23.25 15.17
C ALA A 143 -1.20 22.43 13.93
N PHE A 144 -2.13 21.49 14.08
CA PHE A 144 -2.58 20.62 12.97
C PHE A 144 -4.10 20.63 12.77
N LYS A 145 -4.88 21.09 13.75
CA LYS A 145 -6.34 21.22 13.64
C LYS A 145 -6.85 22.48 14.31
N PHE A 146 -7.76 23.17 13.64
CA PHE A 146 -8.46 24.35 14.14
C PHE A 146 -9.97 24.13 14.15
N PHE A 147 -10.66 24.62 15.19
CA PHE A 147 -12.10 24.68 15.25
C PHE A 147 -12.58 26.04 15.78
N TYR A 148 -13.53 26.67 15.09
CA TYR A 148 -14.16 27.91 15.56
C TYR A 148 -14.91 27.72 16.88
N ARG A 149 -15.65 26.63 17.01
CA ARG A 149 -16.30 26.21 18.26
C ARG A 149 -15.60 24.97 18.79
N ASN A 150 -15.49 24.84 20.10
CA ASN A 150 -14.85 23.66 20.69
C ASN A 150 -15.53 22.37 20.22
N SER A 151 -14.73 21.44 19.74
CA SER A 151 -15.17 20.13 19.25
C SER A 151 -14.15 19.08 19.63
N GLN A 152 -14.66 17.89 19.92
CA GLN A 152 -13.84 16.68 19.98
C GLN A 152 -13.26 16.38 18.60
N LEU A 153 -12.06 15.81 18.59
CA LEU A 153 -11.36 15.31 17.41
C LEU A 153 -11.14 13.81 17.58
N THR A 154 -11.50 13.02 16.59
CA THR A 154 -11.24 11.57 16.58
C THR A 154 -10.39 11.21 15.37
N ILE A 155 -9.24 10.58 15.63
CA ILE A 155 -8.40 9.95 14.62
C ILE A 155 -8.86 8.50 14.54
N LEU A 156 -9.55 8.13 13.46
CA LEU A 156 -10.23 6.83 13.35
C LEU A 156 -9.25 5.65 13.30
N LYS A 157 -8.10 5.85 12.64
CA LYS A 157 -7.04 4.84 12.52
C LYS A 157 -5.70 5.49 12.82
N THR A 158 -5.15 5.20 13.98
CA THR A 158 -3.82 5.70 14.37
C THR A 158 -2.71 4.92 13.67
N ASN A 159 -1.54 5.56 13.56
CA ASN A 159 -0.30 4.99 13.00
C ASN A 159 0.90 5.69 13.68
N ILE A 160 2.11 5.26 13.36
CA ILE A 160 3.35 5.77 13.98
C ILE A 160 3.54 7.30 13.85
N SER A 161 2.96 7.94 12.83
CA SER A 161 3.06 9.40 12.65
C SER A 161 2.25 10.21 13.66
N HIS A 162 1.32 9.56 14.37
CA HIS A 162 0.53 10.14 15.44
C HIS A 162 1.24 10.06 16.81
N ASN A 163 2.51 9.63 16.86
CA ASN A 163 3.29 9.71 18.09
C ASN A 163 3.66 11.15 18.42
N GLY A 164 3.61 11.49 19.70
CA GLY A 164 4.13 12.77 20.17
C GLY A 164 3.41 13.36 21.37
N ALA A 165 3.82 14.58 21.71
CA ALA A 165 3.21 15.39 22.76
C ALA A 165 2.10 16.25 22.18
N TYR A 166 0.88 16.03 22.64
CA TYR A 166 -0.30 16.78 22.24
C TYR A 166 -0.67 17.83 23.28
N HIS A 167 -1.15 18.99 22.84
CA HIS A 167 -1.80 19.98 23.70
C HIS A 167 -2.86 20.73 22.90
N CYS A 168 -3.69 21.53 23.57
CA CYS A 168 -4.63 22.43 22.91
C CYS A 168 -4.53 23.85 23.43
N SER A 169 -4.96 24.82 22.62
CA SER A 169 -5.19 26.19 23.06
C SER A 169 -6.58 26.65 22.62
N GLY A 170 -7.17 27.59 23.36
CA GLY A 170 -8.52 28.09 23.09
C GLY A 170 -8.72 29.48 23.65
N MET A 171 -9.65 30.23 23.06
CA MET A 171 -10.02 31.56 23.50
C MET A 171 -11.21 31.50 24.45
N GLY A 172 -11.03 32.05 25.65
CA GLY A 172 -12.09 32.41 26.60
C GLY A 172 -12.05 33.91 26.85
N LYS A 173 -11.87 34.33 28.12
CA LYS A 173 -11.53 35.73 28.46
C LYS A 173 -10.15 36.12 27.90
N HIS A 174 -9.23 35.17 27.91
CA HIS A 174 -7.90 35.24 27.33
C HIS A 174 -7.63 33.94 26.55
N ARG A 175 -6.50 33.89 25.85
CA ARG A 175 -6.03 32.63 25.26
C ARG A 175 -5.43 31.77 26.37
N TYR A 176 -5.99 30.59 26.56
CA TYR A 176 -5.46 29.56 27.46
C TYR A 176 -4.82 28.44 26.65
N THR A 177 -3.89 27.72 27.27
CA THR A 177 -3.19 26.57 26.68
C THR A 177 -3.16 25.47 27.72
N SER A 178 -3.45 24.23 27.32
CA SER A 178 -3.38 23.07 28.21
C SER A 178 -1.94 22.62 28.42
N ALA A 179 -1.71 21.88 29.50
CA ALA A 179 -0.54 21.02 29.62
C ALA A 179 -0.45 20.00 28.45
N GLY A 180 0.76 19.52 28.20
CA GLY A 180 1.04 18.52 27.17
C GLY A 180 0.81 17.09 27.65
N VAL A 181 0.29 16.23 26.77
CA VAL A 181 0.07 14.80 27.01
C VAL A 181 0.82 14.00 25.95
N SER A 182 1.68 13.07 26.36
CA SER A 182 2.41 12.20 25.43
C SER A 182 1.56 11.00 25.04
N VAL A 183 1.40 10.80 23.72
CA VAL A 183 0.69 9.67 23.13
C VAL A 183 1.67 8.80 22.37
N THR A 184 1.60 7.50 22.61
CA THR A 184 2.43 6.46 21.96
C THR A 184 1.57 5.44 21.24
N VAL A 185 1.74 5.34 19.94
CA VAL A 185 1.19 4.32 19.05
C VAL A 185 2.28 3.29 18.81
N LYS A 186 2.01 2.04 19.21
CA LYS A 186 2.88 0.89 18.99
C LYS A 186 2.63 0.35 17.58
N GLU A 187 3.69 0.25 16.80
CA GLU A 187 3.65 -0.34 15.48
C GLU A 187 3.42 -1.86 15.56
N LEU A 188 2.50 -2.39 14.73
CA LEU A 188 2.23 -3.82 14.68
C LEU A 188 3.25 -4.57 13.81
N PHE A 189 3.52 -4.06 12.61
CA PHE A 189 4.51 -4.55 11.65
C PHE A 189 4.98 -3.39 10.77
N PRO A 190 6.26 -3.31 10.36
CA PRO A 190 6.72 -2.26 9.46
C PRO A 190 6.09 -2.39 8.07
N ALA A 191 6.15 -1.32 7.27
CA ALA A 191 5.76 -1.40 5.86
C ALA A 191 6.53 -2.54 5.17
N PRO A 192 5.85 -3.41 4.40
CA PRO A 192 6.49 -4.57 3.80
C PRO A 192 7.50 -4.14 2.73
N VAL A 193 8.48 -5.00 2.48
CA VAL A 193 9.44 -4.85 1.37
C VAL A 193 9.21 -6.00 0.40
N LEU A 194 9.02 -5.67 -0.88
CA LEU A 194 8.89 -6.68 -1.91
C LEU A 194 10.27 -7.09 -2.42
N ASN A 195 10.61 -8.36 -2.25
CA ASN A 195 11.85 -8.95 -2.76
C ASN A 195 11.54 -9.93 -3.88
N ALA A 196 12.49 -10.08 -4.82
CA ALA A 196 12.43 -11.10 -5.86
C ALA A 196 13.57 -12.10 -5.67
N SER A 197 13.32 -13.39 -5.96
CA SER A 197 14.33 -14.44 -5.90
C SER A 197 15.43 -14.29 -6.95
N VAL A 198 15.21 -13.45 -7.96
CA VAL A 198 16.15 -13.18 -9.06
C VAL A 198 16.29 -11.66 -9.21
N THR A 199 17.51 -11.19 -9.44
CA THR A 199 17.80 -9.77 -9.70
C THR A 199 17.41 -9.37 -11.12
N SER A 200 16.78 -8.21 -11.27
CA SER A 200 16.46 -7.59 -12.56
C SER A 200 17.73 -7.00 -13.22
N PRO A 201 17.91 -7.09 -14.55
CA PRO A 201 17.03 -7.75 -15.53
C PRO A 201 17.20 -9.28 -15.55
N LEU A 202 16.12 -10.02 -15.85
CA LEU A 202 16.10 -11.48 -15.94
C LEU A 202 15.75 -11.97 -17.36
N LEU A 203 15.99 -13.25 -17.65
CA LEU A 203 15.72 -13.86 -18.95
C LEU A 203 14.32 -14.49 -18.99
N GLU A 204 13.74 -14.50 -20.18
CA GLU A 204 12.50 -15.24 -20.44
C GLU A 204 12.64 -16.73 -20.07
N GLY A 205 11.62 -17.27 -19.41
CA GLY A 205 11.60 -18.63 -18.90
C GLY A 205 12.10 -18.80 -17.46
N ASN A 206 12.68 -17.77 -16.82
CA ASN A 206 13.04 -17.85 -15.40
C ASN A 206 11.80 -18.02 -14.50
N LEU A 207 11.94 -18.84 -13.45
CA LEU A 207 11.00 -18.92 -12.33
C LEU A 207 11.33 -17.79 -11.35
N VAL A 208 10.38 -16.88 -11.12
CA VAL A 208 10.55 -15.75 -10.19
C VAL A 208 9.61 -15.93 -9.01
N THR A 209 10.16 -15.89 -7.80
CA THR A 209 9.36 -15.83 -6.56
C THR A 209 9.44 -14.44 -5.98
N LEU A 210 8.30 -13.78 -5.85
CA LEU A 210 8.12 -12.51 -5.18
C LEU A 210 7.77 -12.77 -3.71
N SER A 211 8.58 -12.27 -2.78
CA SER A 211 8.37 -12.38 -1.34
C SER A 211 8.00 -11.02 -0.75
N CYS A 212 6.84 -10.94 -0.10
CA CYS A 212 6.38 -9.74 0.60
C CYS A 212 6.84 -9.82 2.07
N GLU A 213 7.97 -9.21 2.37
CA GLU A 213 8.64 -9.36 3.65
C GLU A 213 8.19 -8.30 4.66
N THR A 214 7.64 -8.75 5.78
CA THR A 214 7.42 -7.94 6.97
C THR A 214 7.44 -8.84 8.21
N LYS A 215 7.59 -8.23 9.39
CA LYS A 215 7.65 -8.96 10.67
C LYS A 215 6.72 -8.34 11.69
N LEU A 216 5.99 -9.18 12.41
CA LEU A 216 5.21 -8.73 13.56
C LEU A 216 6.15 -8.31 14.70
N LEU A 217 6.02 -7.07 15.15
CA LEU A 217 6.82 -6.50 16.24
C LEU A 217 6.20 -6.78 17.61
N LEU A 218 4.88 -6.90 17.65
CA LEU A 218 4.13 -7.22 18.86
C LEU A 218 3.71 -8.68 18.84
N GLN A 219 4.16 -9.43 19.84
CA GLN A 219 3.81 -10.84 19.99
C GLN A 219 2.39 -10.95 20.54
N ARG A 220 1.41 -10.91 19.62
CA ARG A 220 0.00 -11.12 19.90
C ARG A 220 -0.38 -12.56 19.50
N PRO A 221 -0.68 -13.45 20.46
CA PRO A 221 -1.11 -14.80 20.15
C PRO A 221 -2.33 -14.77 19.21
N GLY A 222 -2.26 -15.52 18.11
CA GLY A 222 -3.36 -15.64 17.14
C GLY A 222 -3.48 -14.53 16.11
N LEU A 223 -2.59 -13.53 16.07
CA LEU A 223 -2.61 -12.51 15.01
C LEU A 223 -1.91 -13.01 13.75
N GLN A 224 -2.66 -13.08 12.64
CA GLN A 224 -2.15 -13.48 11.33
C GLN A 224 -2.25 -12.34 10.32
N LEU A 225 -1.22 -12.19 9.48
CA LEU A 225 -1.20 -11.24 8.38
C LEU A 225 -1.68 -11.89 7.08
N TYR A 226 -2.30 -11.08 6.24
CA TYR A 226 -2.69 -11.43 4.88
C TYR A 226 -1.95 -10.53 3.88
N PHE A 227 -1.62 -11.10 2.74
CA PHE A 227 -0.84 -10.48 1.70
C PHE A 227 -1.58 -10.48 0.37
N SER A 228 -1.34 -9.43 -0.42
CA SER A 228 -1.84 -9.27 -1.79
C SER A 228 -0.70 -8.77 -2.68
N PHE A 229 -0.72 -9.15 -3.96
CA PHE A 229 0.34 -8.84 -4.93
C PHE A 229 -0.21 -8.15 -6.17
N TYR A 230 0.53 -7.16 -6.67
CA TYR A 230 0.10 -6.27 -7.74
C TYR A 230 1.24 -6.01 -8.74
N MET A 231 0.86 -5.72 -9.99
CA MET A 231 1.75 -5.24 -11.05
C MET A 231 1.10 -4.00 -11.68
N GLY A 232 1.67 -2.82 -11.45
CA GLY A 232 1.02 -1.55 -11.74
C GLY A 232 -0.34 -1.47 -11.03
N SER A 233 -1.42 -1.36 -11.81
CA SER A 233 -2.80 -1.38 -11.30
C SER A 233 -3.46 -2.76 -11.29
N LYS A 234 -2.79 -3.79 -11.85
CA LYS A 234 -3.34 -5.14 -11.98
C LYS A 234 -3.12 -5.94 -10.70
N THR A 235 -4.19 -6.50 -10.15
CA THR A 235 -4.11 -7.48 -9.06
C THR A 235 -3.63 -8.82 -9.61
N LEU A 236 -2.46 -9.29 -9.15
CA LEU A 236 -1.91 -10.61 -9.49
C LEU A 236 -2.48 -11.68 -8.56
N ARG A 237 -2.54 -11.36 -7.26
CA ARG A 237 -3.17 -12.18 -6.23
C ARG A 237 -3.85 -11.31 -5.20
N GLY A 238 -5.10 -11.64 -4.90
CA GLY A 238 -5.84 -11.01 -3.80
C GLY A 238 -5.39 -11.49 -2.42
N ARG A 239 -6.18 -11.13 -1.41
CA ARG A 239 -5.89 -11.38 0.00
C ARG A 239 -5.67 -12.89 0.27
N ASN A 240 -4.46 -13.26 0.69
CA ASN A 240 -4.07 -14.63 1.01
C ASN A 240 -3.12 -14.68 2.21
N THR A 241 -3.00 -15.82 2.90
CA THR A 241 -2.07 -15.96 4.05
C THR A 241 -0.62 -16.16 3.60
N SER A 242 -0.38 -16.61 2.37
CA SER A 242 0.96 -16.75 1.80
C SER A 242 1.59 -15.39 1.56
N SER A 243 2.82 -15.22 2.04
CA SER A 243 3.67 -14.05 1.79
C SER A 243 4.47 -14.14 0.49
N GLU A 244 4.24 -15.16 -0.35
CA GLU A 244 5.02 -15.40 -1.57
C GLU A 244 4.14 -15.57 -2.80
N TYR A 245 4.51 -15.01 -3.95
CA TYR A 245 3.84 -15.19 -5.24
C TYR A 245 4.83 -15.65 -6.30
N GLN A 246 4.46 -16.62 -7.13
CA GLN A 246 5.34 -17.22 -8.12
C GLN A 246 4.91 -16.89 -9.54
N ILE A 247 5.85 -16.38 -10.34
CA ILE A 247 5.78 -16.29 -11.80
C ILE A 247 6.50 -17.52 -12.34
N LEU A 248 5.73 -18.53 -12.76
CA LEU A 248 6.27 -19.85 -13.13
C LEU A 248 7.20 -19.80 -14.35
N THR A 249 6.91 -18.93 -15.31
CA THR A 249 7.66 -18.80 -16.56
C THR A 249 7.60 -17.34 -16.97
N ALA A 250 8.63 -16.56 -16.62
CA ALA A 250 8.68 -15.13 -16.89
C ALA A 250 8.66 -14.85 -18.41
N ARG A 251 7.83 -13.89 -18.83
CA ARG A 251 7.70 -13.42 -20.22
C ARG A 251 7.98 -11.92 -20.32
N ARG A 252 8.15 -11.40 -21.53
CA ARG A 252 8.32 -9.95 -21.74
C ARG A 252 7.16 -9.14 -21.16
N GLU A 253 5.95 -9.68 -21.21
CA GLU A 253 4.73 -9.09 -20.64
C GLU A 253 4.74 -8.97 -19.11
N ASP A 254 5.62 -9.72 -18.43
CA ASP A 254 5.82 -9.63 -16.97
C ASP A 254 6.83 -8.53 -16.59
N SER A 255 7.25 -7.70 -17.55
CA SER A 255 8.06 -6.52 -17.24
C SER A 255 7.19 -5.41 -16.66
N GLY A 256 7.56 -4.85 -15.51
CA GLY A 256 6.81 -3.77 -14.89
C GLY A 256 7.17 -3.51 -13.43
N PHE A 257 6.35 -2.68 -12.79
CA PHE A 257 6.48 -2.29 -11.39
C PHE A 257 5.58 -3.14 -10.51
N TYR A 258 6.19 -3.93 -9.63
CA TYR A 258 5.51 -4.83 -8.72
C TYR A 258 5.48 -4.26 -7.32
N TRP A 259 4.40 -4.50 -6.59
CA TRP A 259 4.29 -4.12 -5.18
C TRP A 259 3.35 -5.07 -4.45
N CYS A 260 3.44 -5.09 -3.12
CA CYS A 260 2.59 -5.93 -2.28
C CYS A 260 1.92 -5.13 -1.16
N GLU A 261 0.82 -5.68 -0.65
CA GLU A 261 0.15 -5.19 0.56
C GLU A 261 0.24 -6.24 1.66
N ALA A 262 0.46 -5.79 2.89
CA ALA A 262 0.30 -6.60 4.09
C ALA A 262 -0.81 -5.99 4.97
N THR A 263 -1.75 -6.81 5.41
CA THR A 263 -2.93 -6.38 6.15
C THR A 263 -3.28 -7.31 7.30
N THR A 264 -3.89 -6.77 8.36
CA THR A 264 -4.44 -7.56 9.47
C THR A 264 -5.72 -8.30 9.05
N GLU A 265 -6.12 -9.31 9.83
CA GLU A 265 -7.31 -10.11 9.55
C GLU A 265 -8.60 -9.27 9.43
N ASP A 266 -8.75 -8.28 10.31
CA ASP A 266 -9.87 -7.34 10.33
C ASP A 266 -9.74 -6.22 9.26
N GLY A 267 -8.60 -6.12 8.58
CA GLY A 267 -8.31 -5.04 7.63
C GLY A 267 -8.15 -3.66 8.27
N ASN A 268 -7.98 -3.59 9.60
CA ASN A 268 -7.80 -2.32 10.29
C ASN A 268 -6.48 -1.65 9.93
N VAL A 269 -5.41 -2.44 9.83
CA VAL A 269 -4.07 -1.96 9.45
C VAL A 269 -3.67 -2.59 8.12
N LEU A 270 -3.39 -1.72 7.14
CA LEU A 270 -2.93 -2.10 5.80
C LEU A 270 -1.73 -1.24 5.46
N LYS A 271 -0.63 -1.88 5.04
CA LYS A 271 0.60 -1.20 4.60
C LYS A 271 1.01 -1.71 3.23
N ARG A 272 1.55 -0.80 2.42
CA ARG A 272 2.01 -1.07 1.05
C ARG A 272 3.53 -1.08 1.00
N SER A 273 4.10 -1.94 0.17
CA SER A 273 5.52 -1.89 -0.14
C SER A 273 5.83 -0.77 -1.14
N PRO A 274 7.09 -0.31 -1.20
CA PRO A 274 7.60 0.37 -2.38
C PRO A 274 7.45 -0.51 -3.65
N GLU A 275 7.49 0.13 -4.81
CA GLU A 275 7.48 -0.55 -6.10
C GLU A 275 8.86 -1.12 -6.44
N LEU A 276 8.89 -2.36 -6.93
CA LEU A 276 10.06 -3.07 -7.42
C LEU A 276 9.95 -3.23 -8.95
N GLU A 277 10.93 -2.73 -9.68
CA GLU A 277 10.99 -2.89 -11.13
C GLU A 277 11.58 -4.25 -11.52
N LEU A 278 10.84 -5.01 -12.32
CA LEU A 278 11.32 -6.23 -12.97
C LEU A 278 11.33 -6.03 -14.48
N GLN A 279 12.46 -6.35 -15.10
CA GLN A 279 12.64 -6.32 -16.54
C GLN A 279 12.96 -7.72 -17.06
N VAL A 280 12.14 -8.22 -17.99
CA VAL A 280 12.32 -9.54 -18.61
C VAL A 280 12.82 -9.38 -20.05
N LEU A 281 14.04 -9.84 -20.29
CA LEU A 281 14.67 -9.84 -21.60
C LEU A 281 14.26 -11.10 -22.37
N GLY A 282 13.70 -10.92 -23.57
CA GLY A 282 13.34 -12.05 -24.41
C GLY A 282 14.56 -12.76 -24.99
N LEU A 283 14.45 -14.07 -25.22
CA LEU A 283 15.42 -14.83 -26.00
C LEU A 283 15.44 -14.28 -27.43
N GLN A 284 16.45 -13.48 -27.75
CA GLN A 284 16.74 -13.10 -29.13
C GLN A 284 17.30 -14.35 -29.80
N LEU A 285 16.43 -15.20 -30.38
CA LEU A 285 16.90 -16.20 -31.32
C LEU A 285 17.70 -15.42 -32.38
N PRO A 286 18.98 -15.76 -32.62
CA PRO A 286 19.70 -15.15 -33.73
C PRO A 286 18.83 -15.38 -34.97
N THR A 287 18.42 -14.30 -35.64
CA THR A 287 17.76 -14.42 -36.94
C THR A 287 18.60 -15.40 -37.75
N PRO A 288 18.01 -16.49 -38.30
CA PRO A 288 18.81 -17.48 -38.99
C PRO A 288 19.60 -16.74 -40.07
N VAL A 289 20.92 -16.68 -39.94
CA VAL A 289 21.80 -15.97 -40.89
C VAL A 289 21.54 -16.50 -42.31
N TRP A 290 21.12 -17.76 -42.41
CA TRP A 290 20.68 -18.39 -43.64
C TRP A 290 19.50 -17.69 -44.33
N LEU A 291 18.59 -17.01 -43.62
CA LEU A 291 17.54 -16.19 -44.25
C LEU A 291 18.12 -14.99 -44.98
N HIS A 292 19.14 -14.33 -44.42
CA HIS A 292 19.85 -13.26 -45.11
C HIS A 292 20.62 -13.79 -46.32
N VAL A 293 21.31 -14.93 -46.16
CA VAL A 293 22.03 -15.58 -47.27
C VAL A 293 21.08 -15.98 -48.41
N LEU A 294 19.94 -16.59 -48.08
CA LEU A 294 18.91 -16.98 -49.05
C LEU A 294 18.33 -15.76 -49.76
N PHE A 295 18.03 -14.69 -49.02
CA PHE A 295 17.55 -13.44 -49.59
C PHE A 295 18.55 -12.86 -50.59
N TYR A 296 19.83 -12.76 -50.23
CA TYR A 296 20.87 -12.26 -51.14
C TYR A 296 21.11 -13.19 -52.34
N LEU A 297 21.00 -14.51 -52.17
CA LEU A 297 21.07 -15.48 -53.27
C LEU A 297 19.93 -15.27 -54.28
N VAL A 298 18.70 -15.11 -53.79
CA VAL A 298 17.51 -14.89 -54.64
C VAL A 298 17.61 -13.55 -55.38
N VAL A 299 18.01 -12.48 -54.67
CA VAL A 299 18.22 -11.16 -55.28
C VAL A 299 19.33 -11.21 -56.34
N GLY A 300 20.43 -11.92 -56.06
CA GLY A 300 21.52 -12.13 -57.01
C GLY A 300 21.09 -12.88 -58.26
N ILE A 301 20.32 -13.96 -58.12
CA ILE A 301 19.76 -14.73 -59.25
C ILE A 301 18.82 -13.84 -60.08
N MET A 302 17.92 -13.08 -59.43
CA MET A 302 17.03 -12.14 -60.11
C MET A 302 17.80 -11.09 -60.93
N PHE A 303 18.90 -10.55 -60.39
CA PHE A 303 19.76 -9.62 -61.10
C PHE A 303 20.46 -10.27 -62.30
N LEU A 304 20.95 -11.50 -62.15
CA LEU A 304 21.56 -12.26 -63.24
C LEU A 304 20.55 -12.56 -64.36
N VAL A 305 19.33 -12.98 -64.01
CA VAL A 305 18.27 -13.23 -65.00
C VAL A 305 17.91 -11.93 -65.73
N ASN A 306 17.72 -10.83 -65.01
CA ASN A 306 17.42 -9.53 -65.62
C ASN A 306 18.55 -9.03 -66.52
N THR A 307 19.82 -9.19 -66.12
CA THR A 307 20.96 -8.79 -66.94
C THR A 307 21.13 -9.66 -68.19
N VAL A 308 20.96 -10.98 -68.07
CA VAL A 308 20.99 -11.90 -69.23
C VAL A 308 19.83 -11.60 -70.18
N LEU A 309 18.62 -11.39 -69.66
CA LEU A 309 17.46 -11.00 -70.45
C LEU A 309 17.72 -9.66 -71.17
N TRP A 310 18.25 -8.67 -70.45
CA TRP A 310 18.58 -7.37 -71.04
C TRP A 310 19.65 -7.48 -72.13
N VAL A 311 20.71 -8.26 -71.92
CA VAL A 311 21.76 -8.50 -72.92
C VAL A 311 21.20 -9.24 -74.13
N THR A 312 20.33 -10.23 -73.93
CA THR A 312 19.69 -11.00 -75.00
C THR A 312 18.78 -10.10 -75.84
N ILE A 313 17.94 -9.28 -75.18
CA ILE A 313 17.10 -8.28 -75.86
C ILE A 313 17.96 -7.25 -76.60
N ARG A 314 19.07 -6.77 -76.01
CA ARG A 314 20.00 -5.85 -76.69
C ARG A 314 20.67 -6.50 -77.91
N LYS A 315 21.05 -7.78 -77.83
CA LYS A 315 21.61 -8.52 -78.96
C LYS A 315 20.57 -8.68 -80.08
N GLU A 316 19.32 -8.99 -79.75
CA GLU A 316 18.24 -9.05 -80.73
C GLU A 316 17.92 -7.68 -81.36
N LEU A 317 17.90 -6.61 -80.55
CA LEU A 317 17.72 -5.24 -81.05
C LEU A 317 18.89 -4.79 -81.94
N LYS A 318 20.14 -5.14 -81.61
CA LYS A 318 21.30 -4.89 -82.48
C LYS A 318 21.23 -5.72 -83.76
N ARG A 319 20.76 -6.97 -83.70
CA ARG A 319 20.48 -7.79 -84.89
C ARG A 319 19.43 -7.12 -85.76
N LYS A 320 18.29 -6.70 -85.21
CA LYS A 320 17.25 -5.96 -85.95
C LYS A 320 17.76 -4.63 -86.52
N LYS A 321 18.59 -3.87 -85.79
CA LYS A 321 19.22 -2.65 -86.32
C LYS A 321 20.19 -2.95 -87.46
N LYS A 322 20.96 -4.04 -87.40
CA LYS A 322 21.85 -4.47 -88.49
C LYS A 322 21.04 -4.88 -89.73
N TRP A 323 19.98 -5.66 -89.56
CA TRP A 323 19.05 -6.03 -90.64
C TRP A 323 18.36 -4.80 -91.27
N ASN A 324 17.93 -3.82 -90.47
CA ASN A 324 17.32 -2.59 -90.98
C ASN A 324 18.33 -1.65 -91.67
N LEU A 325 19.60 -1.67 -91.27
CA LEU A 325 20.65 -0.87 -91.93
C LEU A 325 21.08 -1.50 -93.27
N GLU A 326 21.06 -2.83 -93.37
CA GLU A 326 21.30 -3.57 -94.63
C GLU A 326 20.15 -3.32 -95.64
N ILE A 327 18.90 -3.24 -95.17
CA ILE A 327 17.72 -2.90 -96.00
C ILE A 327 17.71 -1.42 -96.41
N SER A 328 18.22 -0.51 -95.57
CA SER A 328 18.27 0.93 -95.86
C SER A 328 19.41 1.33 -96.81
N LEU A 329 20.43 0.48 -97.01
CA LEU A 329 21.55 0.79 -97.91
C LEU A 329 21.27 0.45 -99.39
N ASP A 330 20.22 -0.31 -99.67
CA ASP A 330 19.85 -0.78 -101.02
C ASP A 330 18.64 -0.01 -101.62
N SER A 331 18.06 0.94 -100.89
CA SER A 331 16.88 1.70 -101.35
C SER A 331 16.89 3.15 -100.85
N ALA A 332 17.56 4.02 -101.62
CA ALA A 332 17.05 5.33 -102.05
C ALA A 332 18.18 6.20 -102.67
N HIS A 333 18.22 6.24 -104.00
CA HIS A 333 18.95 7.26 -104.77
C HIS A 333 17.99 8.41 -105.11
N GLU A 334 18.40 9.65 -104.78
CA GLU A 334 18.04 10.90 -105.44
C GLU A 334 16.57 11.41 -105.41
N LYS A 335 16.28 12.44 -104.59
CA LYS A 335 15.73 13.77 -104.99
C LYS A 335 15.45 14.69 -103.80
N LYS A 336 15.26 15.98 -104.13
CA LYS A 336 15.70 17.21 -103.45
C LYS A 336 14.50 18.18 -103.31
N VAL A 337 14.31 18.77 -102.11
CA VAL A 337 13.85 20.17 -101.80
C VAL A 337 12.40 20.54 -102.21
N THR A 338 11.47 21.11 -101.42
CA THR A 338 11.45 22.39 -100.63
C THR A 338 10.16 22.55 -99.77
N SER A 339 10.21 23.42 -98.72
CA SER A 339 9.11 24.25 -98.12
C SER A 339 8.13 23.57 -97.15
N SER A 340 7.71 24.11 -95.97
CA SER A 340 7.82 25.44 -95.33
C SER A 340 7.70 25.33 -93.80
N LEU A 341 8.25 26.34 -93.11
CA LEU A 341 8.25 26.60 -91.67
C LEU A 341 6.96 27.34 -91.22
N GLN A 342 6.60 27.14 -89.93
CA GLN A 342 6.22 28.17 -88.93
C GLN A 342 4.84 28.05 -88.24
N GLU A 343 4.92 27.96 -86.89
CA GLU A 343 4.04 28.42 -85.79
C GLU A 343 2.59 27.87 -85.65
N ASP A 344 2.04 27.59 -84.46
CA ASP A 344 2.11 28.39 -83.22
C ASP A 344 1.66 27.63 -81.93
N ARG A 345 2.16 28.11 -80.76
CA ARG A 345 1.70 28.13 -79.32
C ARG A 345 0.93 26.97 -78.64
N HIS A 346 1.36 26.47 -77.44
CA HIS A 346 1.15 26.96 -76.03
C HIS A 346 -0.30 26.73 -75.53
N LEU A 347 -0.68 26.36 -74.30
CA LEU A 347 -0.27 26.54 -72.88
C LEU A 347 -1.03 25.41 -72.08
N GLU A 348 -0.68 24.94 -70.88
CA GLU A 348 -1.03 25.49 -69.52
C GLU A 348 -0.71 24.34 -68.51
N GLU A 349 0.20 24.42 -67.53
CA GLU A 349 0.10 24.99 -66.16
C GLU A 349 -1.22 24.63 -65.42
N GLU A 350 -1.29 24.24 -64.14
CA GLU A 350 -0.62 24.71 -62.92
C GLU A 350 -0.60 23.65 -61.79
N LEU A 351 0.28 23.93 -60.80
CA LEU A 351 0.08 23.68 -59.37
C LEU A 351 -1.37 23.92 -58.90
N LYS A 352 -1.89 23.05 -58.02
CA LYS A 352 -2.80 23.49 -56.96
C LYS A 352 -2.49 22.80 -55.63
N SER A 353 -2.04 23.62 -54.70
CA SER A 353 -2.31 23.52 -53.27
C SER A 353 -3.82 23.54 -53.00
N GLN A 354 -4.29 22.60 -52.19
CA GLN A 354 -5.37 22.72 -51.19
C GLN A 354 -5.40 21.35 -50.49
N GLU A 355 -4.79 21.18 -49.31
CA GLU A 355 -5.49 21.38 -48.02
C GLU A 355 -6.93 20.91 -48.09
N GLN A 356 -7.13 19.67 -47.65
CA GLN A 356 -8.43 19.11 -47.35
C GLN A 356 -8.51 18.97 -45.83
N GLU A 357 -9.48 19.71 -45.30
CA GLU A 357 -10.17 19.59 -44.01
C GLU A 357 -10.19 18.19 -43.39
#